data_AF-A0A4R5LFM4-F1
#
_entry.id   AF-A0A4R5LFM4-F1
#
_cell.length_a   1.000
_cell.length_b   1.000
_cell.length_c   1.000
_cell.angle_alpha   90.00
_cell.angle_beta   90.00
_cell.angle_gamma   90.00
#
_symmetry.space_group_name_H-M   'P 1'
#
loop_
_entity.id
_entity.type
_entity.pdbx_description
1 polymer ?
#
loop_
_entity_poly.entity_id
_entity_poly.type
_entity_poly.pdbx_seq_one_letter_code
_entity_poly.pdbx_strand_id
1 'polypeptide(L)'
;MTSYGIELAGSRDTAAMDRINAFRGSDYLLSLAALQMQAIDLWAGEKTRVRSDLSKFIDFVEERLPQDVCVQSACNIARSLVVLDRPICALLRIELLLAQFGHVPDSRLTTGVCQH
;
A
#
# COMPACT_ATOMS: atom_id res chain seq x y z
N MET A 1 -4.36 29.20 -36.74
CA MET A 1 -3.50 28.22 -36.06
C MET A 1 -3.92 28.15 -34.61
N THR A 2 -4.72 27.14 -34.27
CA THR A 2 -5.28 26.96 -32.93
C THR A 2 -4.26 26.22 -32.07
N SER A 3 -3.70 26.91 -31.08
CA SER A 3 -2.79 26.33 -30.10
C SER A 3 -3.61 25.46 -29.15
N TYR A 4 -3.44 24.15 -29.22
CA TYR A 4 -3.98 23.23 -28.20
C TYR A 4 -3.10 23.35 -26.97
N GLY A 5 -3.56 24.10 -25.97
CA GLY A 5 -3.00 24.06 -24.63
C GLY A 5 -3.18 22.66 -24.07
N ILE A 6 -2.08 21.92 -23.98
CA ILE A 6 -2.03 20.67 -23.21
C ILE A 6 -2.00 21.12 -21.75
N GLU A 7 -3.16 21.23 -21.14
CA GLU A 7 -3.26 21.26 -19.68
C GLU A 7 -2.77 19.91 -19.17
N LEU A 8 -1.51 19.89 -18.72
CA LEU A 8 -0.91 18.76 -18.03
C LEU A 8 -1.82 18.39 -16.85
N ALA A 9 -2.40 17.19 -16.92
CA ALA A 9 -3.18 16.55 -15.88
C ALA A 9 -2.30 16.25 -14.65
N GLY A 10 -1.88 17.29 -13.91
CA GLY A 10 -1.01 17.20 -12.74
C GLY A 10 -1.76 17.13 -11.40
N SER A 11 -3.05 16.81 -11.39
CA SER A 11 -3.90 17.05 -10.21
C SER A 11 -4.58 15.81 -9.61
N ARG A 12 -4.42 14.60 -10.18
CA ARG A 12 -5.10 13.39 -9.65
C ARG A 12 -4.23 12.54 -8.71
N ASP A 13 -2.91 12.61 -8.80
CA ASP A 13 -2.00 11.75 -8.02
C ASP A 13 -1.66 12.29 -6.63
N THR A 14 -1.67 13.61 -6.42
CA THR A 14 -1.31 14.21 -5.12
C THR A 14 -2.29 13.84 -4.01
N ALA A 15 -3.60 13.85 -4.29
CA ALA A 15 -4.61 13.49 -3.29
C ALA A 15 -4.63 11.98 -2.94
N ALA A 16 -4.21 11.11 -3.86
CA ALA A 16 -4.00 9.68 -3.57
C ALA A 16 -2.75 9.49 -2.71
N MET A 17 -1.67 10.19 -3.06
CA MET A 17 -0.40 10.19 -2.32
C MET A 17 -0.56 10.69 -0.88
N ASP A 18 -1.27 11.80 -0.68
CA ASP A 18 -1.50 12.39 0.65
C ASP A 18 -2.31 11.46 1.55
N ARG A 19 -3.31 10.77 1.01
CA ARG A 19 -4.08 9.75 1.75
C ARG A 19 -3.20 8.58 2.18
N ILE A 20 -2.23 8.19 1.37
CA ILE A 20 -1.31 7.09 1.66
C ILE A 20 -0.28 7.51 2.71
N ASN A 21 0.25 8.73 2.61
CA ASN A 21 1.15 9.29 3.61
C ASN A 21 0.46 9.50 4.95
N ALA A 22 -0.79 9.97 4.96
CA ALA A 22 -1.61 10.08 6.17
C ALA A 22 -1.93 8.69 6.76
N PHE A 23 -2.23 7.70 5.92
CA PHE A 23 -2.46 6.31 6.34
C PHE A 23 -1.23 5.67 6.98
N ARG A 24 -0.03 5.95 6.46
CA ARG A 24 1.25 5.52 7.05
C ARG A 24 1.57 6.14 8.41
N GLY A 25 0.75 7.09 8.89
CA GLY A 25 0.80 7.58 10.27
C GLY A 25 0.74 6.42 11.27
N SER A 26 1.33 6.66 12.44
CA SER A 26 1.69 5.68 13.50
C SER A 26 0.82 4.43 13.63
N ASP A 27 -0.50 4.55 13.51
CA ASP A 27 -1.46 3.47 13.75
C ASP A 27 -1.32 2.32 12.75
N TYR A 28 -1.00 2.60 11.48
CA TYR A 28 -0.75 1.56 10.48
C TYR A 28 0.52 0.77 10.81
N LEU A 29 1.63 1.47 11.05
CA LEU A 29 2.93 0.83 11.29
C LEU A 29 2.93 0.03 12.58
N LEU A 30 2.27 0.54 13.64
CA LEU A 30 2.08 -0.19 14.89
C LEU A 30 1.23 -1.45 14.69
N SER A 31 0.13 -1.35 13.93
CA SER A 31 -0.73 -2.50 13.63
C SER A 31 0.00 -3.55 12.80
N LEU A 32 0.78 -3.12 11.79
CA LEU A 32 1.60 -4.00 10.95
C LEU A 32 2.63 -4.76 11.79
N ALA A 33 3.42 -4.05 12.60
CA ALA A 33 4.45 -4.65 13.44
C ALA A 33 3.86 -5.63 14.48
N ALA A 34 2.73 -5.26 15.10
CA ALA A 34 2.03 -6.14 16.03
C ALA A 34 1.54 -7.42 15.35
N LEU A 35 0.98 -7.33 14.14
CA LEU A 35 0.51 -8.48 13.37
C LEU A 35 1.66 -9.35 12.86
N GLN A 36 2.80 -8.76 12.50
CA GLN A 36 4.00 -9.52 12.14
C GLN A 36 4.48 -10.37 13.33
N MET A 37 4.55 -9.81 14.54
CA MET A 37 4.89 -10.59 15.74
C MET A 37 3.87 -11.70 16.02
N GLN A 38 2.58 -11.40 15.97
CA GLN A 38 1.53 -12.42 16.17
C GLN A 38 1.59 -13.55 15.13
N ALA A 39 1.87 -13.23 13.86
CA ALA A 39 2.01 -14.20 12.80
C ALA A 39 3.25 -15.10 12.96
N ILE A 40 4.31 -14.61 13.59
CA ILE A 40 5.51 -15.42 13.90
C ILE A 40 5.24 -16.30 15.12
N ASP A 41 4.78 -15.69 16.21
CA ASP A 41 4.76 -16.35 17.52
C ASP A 41 3.52 -17.22 17.74
N LEU A 42 2.36 -16.80 17.20
CA LEU A 42 1.07 -17.37 17.55
C LEU A 42 0.43 -18.18 16.43
N TRP A 43 0.97 -18.16 15.20
CA TRP A 43 0.31 -18.84 14.07
C TRP A 43 0.12 -20.34 14.28
N ALA A 44 1.09 -21.01 14.92
CA ALA A 44 1.02 -22.45 15.18
C ALA A 44 -0.06 -22.82 16.23
N GLY A 45 -0.33 -21.93 17.20
CA GLY A 45 -1.24 -22.20 18.33
C GLY A 45 -2.60 -21.50 18.25
N GLU A 46 -2.66 -20.30 17.69
CA GLU A 46 -3.83 -19.42 17.66
C GLU A 46 -4.21 -19.02 16.22
N LYS A 47 -4.02 -19.94 15.27
CA LYS A 47 -4.23 -19.71 13.83
C LYS A 47 -5.54 -18.99 13.48
N THR A 48 -6.65 -19.38 14.09
CA THR A 48 -7.98 -18.77 13.83
C THR A 48 -8.01 -17.30 14.24
N ARG A 49 -7.42 -16.95 15.37
CA ARG A 49 -7.34 -15.57 15.86
C ARG A 49 -6.47 -14.73 14.94
N VAL A 50 -5.25 -15.19 14.66
CA VAL A 50 -4.32 -14.49 13.77
C VAL A 50 -4.91 -14.30 12.37
N ARG A 51 -5.61 -15.31 11.85
CA ARG A 51 -6.33 -15.22 10.56
C ARG A 51 -7.42 -14.15 10.58
N SER A 52 -8.22 -14.09 11.65
CA SER A 52 -9.23 -13.05 11.85
C SER A 52 -8.60 -11.66 11.87
N ASP A 53 -7.52 -11.48 12.64
CA ASP A 53 -6.89 -10.18 12.82
C ASP A 53 -6.18 -9.71 11.53
N LEU A 54 -5.57 -10.62 10.78
CA LEU A 54 -5.06 -10.36 9.42
C LEU A 54 -6.16 -9.94 8.46
N SER A 55 -7.34 -10.58 8.51
CA SER A 55 -8.46 -10.25 7.63
C SER A 55 -8.97 -8.83 7.91
N LYS A 56 -9.20 -8.50 9.19
CA LYS A 56 -9.59 -7.15 9.62
C LYS A 56 -8.58 -6.09 9.20
N PHE A 57 -7.29 -6.41 9.28
CA PHE A 57 -6.23 -5.51 8.85
C PHE A 57 -6.25 -5.27 7.34
N ILE A 58 -6.45 -6.31 6.54
CA ILE A 58 -6.55 -6.16 5.08
C ILE A 58 -7.79 -5.33 4.70
N ASP A 59 -8.93 -5.56 5.36
CA ASP A 59 -10.15 -4.78 5.14
C ASP A 59 -9.93 -3.30 5.51
N PHE A 60 -9.30 -3.04 6.65
CA PHE A 60 -8.91 -1.70 7.08
C PHE A 60 -7.99 -0.98 6.08
N VAL A 61 -7.04 -1.70 5.46
CA VAL A 61 -6.17 -1.16 4.40
C VAL A 61 -6.99 -0.84 3.16
N GLU A 62 -7.85 -1.77 2.71
CA GLU A 62 -8.66 -1.59 1.51
C GLU A 62 -9.64 -0.41 1.62
N GLU A 63 -10.23 -0.20 2.79
CA GLU A 63 -11.17 0.90 3.05
C GLU A 63 -10.50 2.28 3.09
N ARG A 64 -9.24 2.35 3.54
CA ARG A 64 -8.52 3.61 3.74
C ARG A 64 -7.68 4.03 2.53
N LEU A 65 -7.31 3.08 1.69
CA LEU A 65 -6.59 3.36 0.45
C LEU A 65 -7.54 3.78 -0.67
N PRO A 66 -7.04 4.51 -1.70
CA PRO A 66 -7.83 4.82 -2.88
C PRO A 66 -8.38 3.55 -3.53
N GLN A 67 -9.63 3.61 -4.02
CA GLN A 67 -10.23 2.52 -4.80
C GLN A 67 -9.57 2.42 -6.17
N ASP A 68 -8.40 1.78 -6.19
CA ASP A 68 -7.58 1.50 -7.36
C ASP A 68 -7.52 -0.02 -7.58
N VAL A 69 -7.48 -0.44 -8.84
CA VAL A 69 -7.38 -1.85 -9.23
C VAL A 69 -6.13 -2.51 -8.63
N CYS A 70 -5.03 -1.76 -8.49
CA CYS A 70 -3.79 -2.23 -7.87
C CYS A 70 -3.99 -2.52 -6.37
N VAL A 71 -4.72 -1.66 -5.66
CA VAL A 71 -5.03 -1.83 -4.22
C VAL A 71 -5.90 -3.06 -4.02
N GLN A 72 -7.02 -3.15 -4.76
CA GLN A 72 -7.94 -4.29 -4.69
C GLN A 72 -7.24 -5.61 -5.03
N SER A 73 -6.43 -5.62 -6.09
CA SER A 73 -5.63 -6.79 -6.47
C SER A 73 -4.66 -7.21 -5.37
N ALA A 74 -3.95 -6.27 -4.76
CA ALA A 74 -3.03 -6.57 -3.66
C ALA A 74 -3.76 -7.10 -2.41
N CYS A 75 -4.89 -6.53 -2.03
CA CYS A 75 -5.71 -7.02 -0.92
C CYS A 75 -6.26 -8.43 -1.19
N ASN A 76 -6.72 -8.72 -2.41
CA ASN A 76 -7.18 -10.05 -2.80
C ASN A 76 -6.06 -11.11 -2.77
N ILE A 77 -4.85 -10.74 -3.22
CA ILE A 77 -3.67 -11.61 -3.11
C ILE A 77 -3.34 -11.85 -1.63
N ALA A 78 -3.35 -10.80 -0.80
CA ALA A 78 -3.09 -10.92 0.63
C ALA A 78 -4.10 -11.87 1.32
N ARG A 79 -5.41 -11.72 1.04
CA ARG A 79 -6.45 -12.64 1.53
C ARG A 79 -6.19 -14.09 1.10
N SER A 80 -5.80 -14.30 -0.15
CA SER A 80 -5.46 -15.64 -0.65
C SER A 80 -4.26 -16.24 0.09
N LEU A 81 -3.24 -15.44 0.38
CA LEU A 81 -2.07 -15.86 1.16
C LEU A 81 -2.44 -16.24 2.60
N VAL A 82 -3.39 -15.54 3.21
CA VAL A 82 -3.93 -15.90 4.54
C VAL A 82 -4.63 -17.26 4.51
N VAL A 83 -5.42 -17.54 3.46
CA VAL A 83 -6.09 -18.84 3.27
C VAL A 83 -5.07 -19.97 3.04
N LEU A 84 -3.99 -19.69 2.31
CA LEU A 84 -2.89 -20.62 2.03
C LEU A 84 -1.90 -20.77 3.19
N ASP A 85 -2.24 -20.26 4.37
CA ASP A 85 -1.43 -20.32 5.58
C ASP A 85 -0.04 -19.66 5.45
N ARG A 86 0.04 -18.57 4.70
CA ARG A 86 1.24 -17.75 4.51
C ARG A 86 1.04 -16.34 5.08
N PRO A 87 0.88 -16.19 6.41
CA PRO A 87 0.52 -14.91 7.03
C PRO A 87 1.59 -13.83 6.83
N ILE A 88 2.88 -14.18 6.91
CA ILE A 88 3.98 -13.24 6.68
C ILE A 88 4.00 -12.75 5.23
N CYS A 89 3.77 -13.65 4.26
CA CYS A 89 3.67 -13.25 2.86
C CYS A 89 2.48 -12.32 2.61
N ALA A 90 1.35 -12.54 3.30
CA ALA A 90 0.19 -11.64 3.20
C ALA A 90 0.54 -10.23 3.67
N LEU A 91 1.23 -10.10 4.81
CA LEU A 91 1.67 -8.81 5.35
C LEU A 91 2.69 -8.12 4.44
N LEU A 92 3.69 -8.85 3.93
CA LEU A 92 4.68 -8.33 2.98
C LEU A 92 4.01 -7.82 1.69
N ARG A 93 2.95 -8.47 1.21
CA ARG A 93 2.22 -8.02 0.02
C ARG A 93 1.59 -6.64 0.22
N ILE A 94 1.02 -6.39 1.40
CA ILE A 94 0.42 -5.10 1.79
C ILE A 94 1.52 -4.04 1.98
N GLU A 95 2.63 -4.40 2.60
CA GLU A 95 3.77 -3.49 2.76
C GLU A 95 4.35 -3.05 1.41
N LEU A 96 4.52 -3.99 0.47
CA LEU A 96 4.96 -3.71 -0.90
C LEU A 96 3.99 -2.82 -1.67
N LEU A 97 2.68 -3.02 -1.49
CA LEU A 97 1.66 -2.15 -2.08
C LEU A 97 1.90 -0.70 -1.66
N LEU A 98 2.06 -0.47 -0.35
CA LEU A 98 2.31 0.87 0.15
C LEU A 98 3.65 1.42 -0.34
N ALA A 99 4.71 0.61 -0.36
CA ALA A 99 6.03 1.03 -0.86
C ALA A 99 5.96 1.56 -2.30
N GLN A 100 5.17 0.92 -3.17
CA GLN A 100 4.95 1.36 -4.55
C GLN A 100 4.25 2.72 -4.63
N PHE A 101 3.29 2.98 -3.74
CA PHE A 101 2.68 4.29 -3.61
C PHE A 101 3.51 5.31 -2.83
N GLY A 102 4.63 4.93 -2.21
CA GLY A 102 5.53 5.85 -1.52
C GLY A 102 6.67 6.38 -2.41
N HIS A 103 6.83 5.81 -3.61
CA HIS A 103 7.95 6.13 -4.49
C HIS A 103 7.56 7.22 -5.49
N VAL A 104 7.94 8.46 -5.18
CA VAL A 104 8.15 9.48 -6.21
C VAL A 104 9.43 9.07 -6.94
N PRO A 105 9.45 8.78 -8.26
CA PRO A 105 10.66 8.97 -9.04
C PRO A 105 10.93 10.47 -9.00
N ASP A 106 12.03 10.84 -8.36
CA ASP A 106 12.49 12.22 -8.21
C ASP A 106 12.65 12.85 -9.60
N SER A 107 11.59 13.48 -10.10
CA SER A 107 11.51 14.06 -11.44
C SER A 107 12.29 15.37 -11.52
N ARG A 108 13.06 15.70 -10.48
CA ARG A 108 13.93 16.86 -10.41
C ARG A 108 15.35 16.62 -10.94
N LEU A 109 15.67 15.40 -11.42
CA LEU A 109 16.95 15.12 -12.09
C LEU A 109 16.90 15.19 -13.63
N THR A 110 15.75 15.47 -14.26
CA THR A 110 15.67 15.55 -15.75
C THR A 110 15.78 16.96 -16.34
N THR A 111 15.94 18.01 -15.53
CA THR A 111 16.44 19.31 -16.04
C THR A 111 17.95 19.38 -15.93
N GLY A 112 18.62 18.42 -16.59
CA GLY A 112 19.95 18.64 -17.14
C GLY A 112 19.79 19.63 -18.28
N VAL A 113 19.82 20.91 -17.92
CA VAL A 113 19.93 22.04 -18.83
C VAL A 113 21.20 21.84 -19.66
N CYS A 114 21.07 21.34 -20.90
CA CYS A 114 22.05 21.59 -21.93
C CYS A 114 21.91 23.06 -22.32
N GLN A 115 22.58 23.95 -21.58
CA GLN A 115 22.91 25.28 -22.06
C GLN A 115 24.30 25.20 -22.69
N HIS A 116 24.29 25.37 -24.01
CA HIS A 116 25.33 25.85 -24.92
C HIS A 116 26.81 25.57 -24.63
#